data_AF-A0A920SMD1-F1
#
_entry.id   AF-A0A920SMD1-F1
#
_cell.length_a   1.000
_cell.length_b   1.000
_cell.length_c   1.000
_cell.angle_alpha   90.00
_cell.angle_beta   90.00
_cell.angle_gamma   90.00
#
_symmetry.space_group_name_H-M   'P 1'
#
loop_
_entity.id
_entity.type
_entity.pdbx_description
1 polymer ?
#
loop_
_entity_poly.entity_id
_entity_poly.type
_entity_poly.pdbx_seq_one_letter_code
_entity_poly.pdbx_strand_id
1 'polypeptide(L)'
;MFKEGLDSEVLETRQSAFWAHLCDFFSRRGWGKLVVNSDHPKLGFLTSNDWAEAMTAEADQNASCCFSTGFISGLLSEIAGSPVAVLEAKCRARGDTACKFAFGAEHAVRELYGQLLVEADPNAT
;
A
#
# COMPACT_ATOMS: atom_id res chain seq x y z
N MET A 1 -12.51 29.50 -15.22
CA MET A 1 -13.83 28.94 -14.85
C MET A 1 -13.59 27.57 -14.24
N PHE A 2 -13.34 27.53 -12.94
CA PHE A 2 -13.13 26.28 -12.20
C PHE A 2 -14.51 25.62 -12.05
N LYS A 3 -14.70 24.44 -12.62
CA LYS A 3 -15.95 23.69 -12.47
C LYS A 3 -16.03 23.18 -11.02
N GLU A 4 -17.20 23.37 -10.42
CA GLU A 4 -17.58 22.90 -9.09
C GLU A 4 -17.12 21.45 -8.84
N GLY A 5 -16.58 21.23 -7.65
CA GLY A 5 -16.08 19.93 -7.20
C GLY A 5 -17.20 18.89 -7.16
N LEU A 6 -16.85 17.64 -7.42
CA LEU A 6 -17.75 16.49 -7.30
C LEU A 6 -18.30 16.39 -5.87
N ASP A 7 -19.58 15.99 -5.75
CA ASP A 7 -20.23 15.66 -4.47
C ASP A 7 -19.43 14.57 -3.72
N SER A 8 -19.35 14.69 -2.39
CA SER A 8 -18.64 13.75 -1.51
C SER A 8 -19.12 12.31 -1.69
N GLU A 9 -20.44 12.10 -1.81
CA GLU A 9 -21.01 10.75 -1.99
C GLU A 9 -20.58 10.13 -3.33
N VAL A 10 -20.49 10.96 -4.38
CA VAL A 10 -20.04 10.53 -5.70
C VAL A 10 -18.54 10.20 -5.68
N LEU A 11 -17.74 10.97 -4.94
CA LEU A 11 -16.31 10.71 -4.76
C LEU A 11 -16.07 9.40 -4.00
N GLU A 12 -16.78 9.19 -2.89
CA GLU A 12 -16.72 7.95 -2.10
C GLU A 12 -17.13 6.73 -2.92
N THR A 13 -18.19 6.86 -3.72
CA THR A 13 -18.65 5.78 -4.62
C THR A 13 -17.59 5.44 -5.67
N ARG A 14 -16.99 6.45 -6.31
CA ARG A 14 -15.94 6.25 -7.32
C ARG A 14 -14.68 5.66 -6.72
N GLN A 15 -14.29 6.11 -5.54
CA GLN A 15 -13.15 5.57 -4.80
C GLN A 15 -13.38 4.10 -4.45
N SER A 16 -14.57 3.76 -3.95
CA SER A 16 -14.95 2.39 -3.61
C SER A 16 -14.93 1.47 -4.85
N ALA A 17 -15.47 1.95 -5.97
CA ALA A 17 -15.44 1.21 -7.23
C ALA A 17 -14.00 1.00 -7.75
N PHE A 18 -13.16 2.03 -7.67
CA PHE A 18 -11.75 1.93 -8.05
C PHE A 18 -11.04 0.83 -7.26
N TRP A 19 -11.16 0.85 -5.93
CA TRP A 19 -10.53 -0.16 -5.07
C TRP A 19 -11.06 -1.56 -5.33
N ALA A 20 -12.38 -1.71 -5.50
CA ALA A 20 -12.99 -2.99 -5.83
C ALA A 20 -12.41 -3.56 -7.14
N HIS A 21 -12.29 -2.73 -8.18
CA HIS A 21 -11.70 -3.16 -9.46
C HIS A 21 -10.22 -3.47 -9.37
N LEU A 22 -9.44 -2.69 -8.61
CA LEU A 22 -8.01 -2.95 -8.42
C LEU A 22 -7.78 -4.28 -7.68
N CYS A 23 -8.51 -4.50 -6.58
CA CYS A 23 -8.42 -5.75 -5.81
C CYS A 23 -8.82 -6.97 -6.65
N ASP A 24 -9.91 -6.86 -7.41
CA ASP A 24 -10.37 -7.91 -8.32
C ASP A 24 -9.38 -8.17 -9.46
N PHE A 25 -8.77 -7.12 -10.03
CA PHE A 25 -7.77 -7.23 -11.09
C PHE A 25 -6.59 -8.12 -10.69
N PHE A 26 -6.04 -7.88 -9.49
CA PHE A 26 -4.91 -8.65 -8.97
C PHE A 26 -5.32 -10.07 -8.59
N SER A 27 -6.44 -10.22 -7.88
CA SER A 27 -6.93 -11.53 -7.44
C SER A 27 -7.17 -12.46 -8.63
N ARG A 28 -7.84 -11.98 -9.70
CA ARG A 28 -8.10 -12.78 -10.91
C ARG A 28 -6.85 -13.19 -11.69
N ARG A 29 -5.72 -12.51 -11.48
CA ARG A 29 -4.44 -12.77 -12.14
C ARG A 29 -3.49 -13.60 -11.28
N GLY A 30 -3.97 -14.10 -10.14
CA GLY A 30 -3.16 -14.94 -9.25
C GLY A 30 -2.15 -14.17 -8.40
N TRP A 31 -2.28 -12.84 -8.31
CA TRP A 31 -1.41 -12.04 -7.45
C TRP A 31 -1.75 -12.16 -5.96
N GLY A 32 -2.96 -12.63 -5.63
CA GLY A 32 -3.47 -12.69 -4.26
C GLY A 32 -4.59 -11.68 -4.00
N LYS A 33 -5.21 -11.78 -2.84
CA LYS A 33 -6.30 -10.92 -2.39
C LYS A 33 -5.74 -9.70 -1.65
N LEU A 34 -5.99 -8.51 -2.19
CA LEU A 34 -5.74 -7.25 -1.50
C LEU A 34 -6.97 -6.79 -0.72
N VAL A 35 -6.73 -6.25 0.47
CA VAL A 35 -7.71 -5.54 1.29
C VAL A 35 -7.22 -4.10 1.47
N VAL A 36 -8.10 -3.15 1.18
CA VAL A 36 -7.83 -1.72 1.35
C VAL A 36 -8.32 -1.28 2.72
N ASN A 37 -7.51 -0.51 3.44
CA ASN A 37 -7.90 0.24 4.62
C ASN A 37 -7.47 1.70 4.45
N SER A 38 -8.39 2.64 4.65
CA SER A 38 -8.15 4.07 4.53
C SER A 38 -8.66 4.84 5.75
N ASP A 39 -8.73 4.19 6.92
CA ASP A 39 -9.23 4.80 8.15
C ASP A 39 -8.22 5.80 8.74
N HIS A 40 -6.95 5.71 8.34
CA HIS A 40 -5.91 6.61 8.80
C HIS A 40 -5.93 7.92 7.99
N PRO A 41 -5.90 9.10 8.64
CA PRO A 41 -6.15 10.38 7.99
C PRO A 41 -5.09 10.80 6.95
N LYS A 42 -3.87 10.27 7.05
CA LYS A 42 -2.76 10.61 6.12
C LYS A 42 -2.31 9.45 5.23
N LEU A 43 -2.77 8.22 5.51
CA LEU A 43 -2.20 7.01 4.91
C LEU A 43 -3.32 6.05 4.53
N GLY A 44 -3.20 5.44 3.37
CA GLY A 44 -3.92 4.22 3.04
C GLY A 44 -3.02 3.00 3.21
N PHE A 45 -3.64 1.84 3.38
CA PHE A 45 -2.96 0.56 3.50
C PHE A 45 -3.58 -0.46 2.55
N LEU A 46 -2.72 -1.18 1.83
CA LEU A 46 -3.08 -2.38 1.08
C LEU A 46 -2.45 -3.58 1.79
N THR A 47 -3.27 -4.56 2.16
CA THR A 47 -2.80 -5.77 2.88
C THR A 47 -3.16 -7.03 2.10
N SER A 48 -2.24 -7.98 2.02
CA SER A 48 -2.50 -9.29 1.44
C SER A 48 -1.78 -10.41 2.21
N ASN A 49 -2.51 -11.49 2.46
CA ASN A 49 -1.99 -12.68 3.14
C ASN A 49 -1.46 -13.73 2.17
N ASP A 50 -1.65 -13.54 0.87
CA ASP A 50 -1.40 -14.49 -0.23
C ASP A 50 -0.69 -13.82 -1.43
N TRP A 51 0.05 -12.73 -1.17
CA TRP A 51 0.67 -11.93 -2.21
C TRP A 51 1.75 -12.66 -2.98
N ALA A 52 1.62 -12.68 -4.32
CA ALA A 52 2.45 -13.50 -5.21
C ALA A 52 3.94 -13.12 -5.19
N GLU A 53 4.26 -11.83 -5.07
CA GLU A 53 5.67 -11.39 -5.05
C GLU A 53 6.42 -11.87 -3.80
N ALA A 54 5.68 -12.14 -2.72
CA ALA A 54 6.25 -12.70 -1.50
C ALA A 54 6.18 -14.23 -1.43
N MET A 55 5.95 -14.90 -2.57
CA MET A 55 6.01 -16.37 -2.64
C MET A 55 7.46 -16.82 -2.62
N THR A 56 8.00 -17.02 -1.41
CA THR A 56 9.32 -17.61 -1.19
C THR A 56 9.20 -18.95 -0.47
N ALA A 57 10.13 -19.86 -0.73
CA ALA A 57 10.18 -21.17 -0.05
C ALA A 57 10.66 -21.04 1.41
N GLU A 58 11.57 -20.09 1.64
CA GLU A 58 12.14 -19.77 2.95
C GLU A 58 12.07 -18.25 3.16
N ALA A 59 12.07 -17.82 4.43
CA ALA A 59 12.13 -16.41 4.75
C ALA A 59 13.54 -15.86 4.54
N ASP A 60 13.65 -14.74 3.83
CA ASP A 60 14.89 -14.01 3.59
C ASP A 60 14.70 -12.56 4.07
N GLN A 61 15.54 -12.14 5.01
CA GLN A 61 15.49 -10.78 5.57
C GLN A 61 15.77 -9.69 4.52
N ASN A 62 16.44 -10.03 3.42
CA ASN A 62 16.70 -9.12 2.31
C ASN A 62 15.59 -9.14 1.23
N ALA A 63 14.61 -10.04 1.33
CA ALA A 63 13.51 -10.09 0.39
C ALA A 63 12.55 -8.92 0.58
N SER A 64 11.92 -8.50 -0.51
CA SER A 64 10.93 -7.43 -0.54
C SER A 64 10.01 -7.57 -1.75
N CYS A 65 8.83 -6.97 -1.67
CA CYS A 65 7.93 -6.79 -2.81
C CYS A 65 8.23 -5.45 -3.52
N CYS A 66 9.45 -5.30 -4.03
CA CYS A 66 9.93 -4.05 -4.62
C CYS A 66 9.21 -3.71 -5.93
N PHE A 67 8.83 -4.71 -6.74
CA PHE A 67 8.04 -4.50 -7.94
C PHE A 67 6.65 -3.95 -7.56
N SER A 68 5.95 -4.57 -6.60
CA SER A 68 4.65 -4.09 -6.15
C SER A 68 4.71 -2.68 -5.60
N THR A 69 5.74 -2.38 -4.80
CA THR A 69 5.95 -1.04 -4.24
C THR A 69 6.08 0.00 -5.36
N GLY A 70 6.92 -0.28 -6.37
CA GLY A 70 7.12 0.62 -7.52
C GLY A 70 5.87 0.73 -8.41
N PHE A 71 5.22 -0.40 -8.72
CA PHE A 71 4.01 -0.43 -9.55
C PHE A 71 2.86 0.33 -8.91
N ILE A 72 2.57 0.07 -7.63
CA ILE A 72 1.48 0.74 -6.90
C ILE A 72 1.77 2.25 -6.79
N SER A 73 3.03 2.62 -6.52
CA SER A 73 3.46 4.03 -6.47
C SER A 73 3.18 4.75 -7.79
N GLY A 74 3.61 4.16 -8.91
CA GLY A 74 3.37 4.71 -10.25
C GLY A 74 1.87 4.83 -10.57
N LEU A 75 1.11 3.75 -10.36
CA LEU A 75 -0.33 3.73 -10.62
C LEU A 75 -1.08 4.81 -9.82
N LEU A 76 -0.85 4.87 -8.51
CA LEU A 76 -1.54 5.84 -7.65
C LEU A 76 -1.09 7.27 -7.94
N SER A 77 0.18 7.49 -8.32
CA SER A 77 0.67 8.82 -8.71
C SER A 77 -0.01 9.32 -10.00
N GLU A 78 -0.17 8.45 -10.99
CA GLU A 78 -0.88 8.77 -12.23
C GLU A 78 -2.35 9.13 -11.96
N ILE A 79 -3.02 8.35 -11.11
CA ILE A 79 -4.43 8.61 -10.74
C ILE A 79 -4.58 9.91 -9.94
N ALA A 80 -3.66 10.17 -9.01
CA ALA A 80 -3.69 11.35 -8.15
C ALA A 80 -3.23 12.63 -8.86
N GLY A 81 -2.61 12.52 -10.04
CA GLY A 81 -1.98 13.64 -10.73
C GLY A 81 -0.83 14.28 -9.93
N SER A 82 -0.30 13.59 -8.93
CA SER A 82 0.73 14.06 -8.01
C SER A 82 1.50 12.87 -7.41
N PRO A 83 2.75 13.07 -6.92
CA PRO A 83 3.53 11.96 -6.38
C PRO A 83 2.88 11.30 -5.15
N VAL A 84 2.72 9.98 -5.22
CA VAL A 84 2.29 9.11 -4.11
C VAL A 84 3.46 8.21 -3.73
N ALA A 85 3.91 8.28 -2.47
CA ALA A 85 4.91 7.38 -1.94
C ALA A 85 4.23 6.07 -1.49
N VAL A 86 4.94 4.95 -1.68
CA VAL A 86 4.53 3.63 -1.19
C VAL A 86 5.70 3.02 -0.42
N LEU A 87 5.40 2.49 0.76
CA LEU A 87 6.34 1.78 1.63
C LEU A 87 5.80 0.38 1.90
N GLU A 88 6.64 -0.63 1.69
CA GLU A 88 6.37 -1.98 2.21
C GLU A 88 6.68 -2.01 3.71
N ALA A 89 5.65 -1.84 4.53
CA ALA A 89 5.75 -1.83 5.99
C ALA A 89 5.93 -3.24 6.58
N LYS A 90 5.39 -4.27 5.93
CA LYS A 90 5.52 -5.68 6.30
C LYS A 90 5.61 -6.56 5.06
N CYS A 91 6.33 -7.67 5.13
CA CYS A 91 6.52 -8.58 4.00
C CYS A 91 6.54 -10.04 4.44
N ARG A 92 5.69 -10.87 3.82
CA ARG A 92 5.71 -12.31 4.07
C ARG A 92 7.03 -12.97 3.74
N ALA A 93 7.75 -12.47 2.72
CA ALA A 93 9.06 -13.00 2.36
C ALA A 93 10.11 -12.77 3.45
N ARG A 94 9.91 -11.78 4.34
CA ARG A 94 10.74 -11.53 5.53
C ARG A 94 10.27 -12.28 6.79
N GLY A 95 9.17 -13.03 6.69
CA GLY A 95 8.58 -13.78 7.80
C GLY A 95 7.38 -13.13 8.47
N ASP A 96 6.88 -11.98 7.98
CA ASP A 96 5.60 -11.44 8.46
C ASP A 96 4.42 -12.34 8.06
N THR A 97 3.29 -12.20 8.75
CA THR A 97 2.06 -12.94 8.41
C THR A 97 1.35 -12.42 7.16
N ALA A 98 1.66 -11.19 6.73
CA ALA A 98 1.03 -10.51 5.60
C ALA A 98 1.99 -9.50 4.95
N CYS A 99 1.83 -9.27 3.66
CA CYS A 99 2.42 -8.10 3.00
C CYS A 99 1.52 -6.89 3.27
N LYS A 100 2.12 -5.77 3.70
CA LYS A 100 1.41 -4.53 3.99
C LYS A 100 2.13 -3.37 3.30
N PHE A 101 1.41 -2.71 2.40
CA PHE A 101 1.87 -1.53 1.66
C PHE A 101 1.17 -0.29 2.22
N ALA A 102 1.92 0.59 2.84
CA ALA A 102 1.44 1.91 3.24
C ALA A 102 1.63 2.88 2.07
N PHE A 103 0.64 3.73 1.79
CA PHE A 103 0.74 4.72 0.73
C PHE A 103 0.17 6.07 1.16
N GLY A 104 0.72 7.15 0.59
CA GLY A 104 0.29 8.52 0.88
C GLY A 104 1.30 9.55 0.42
N ALA A 105 1.19 10.77 0.94
CA ALA A 105 2.18 11.81 0.69
C ALA A 105 3.56 11.40 1.25
N GLU A 106 4.64 11.80 0.57
CA GLU A 106 6.01 11.41 0.93
C GLU A 106 6.34 11.65 2.40
N HIS A 107 5.99 12.82 2.94
CA HIS A 107 6.27 13.16 4.34
C HIS A 107 5.56 12.22 5.32
N ALA A 108 4.31 11.84 5.05
CA ALA A 108 3.54 10.93 5.91
C ALA A 108 4.10 9.50 5.87
N VAL A 109 4.53 9.04 4.69
CA VAL A 109 5.19 7.73 4.54
C VAL A 109 6.56 7.72 5.24
N ARG A 110 7.31 8.83 5.16
CA ARG A 110 8.60 8.98 5.85
C ARG A 110 8.44 9.02 7.38
N GLU A 111 7.40 9.69 7.89
CA GLU A 111 7.04 9.66 9.32
C GLU A 111 6.81 8.22 9.80
N LEU A 112 6.03 7.43 9.05
CA LEU A 112 5.80 6.01 9.36
C LEU A 112 7.09 5.20 9.34
N TYR A 113 7.93 5.38 8.32
CA TYR A 113 9.22 4.67 8.23
C TYR A 113 10.11 4.94 9.45
N GLY A 114 10.18 6.19 9.90
CA GLY A 114 10.93 6.54 11.11
C GLY A 114 10.40 5.83 12.36
N GLN A 115 9.08 5.71 12.52
CA GLN A 115 8.47 4.98 13.64
C GLN A 115 8.81 3.49 13.62
N LEU A 116 8.73 2.85 12.45
CA LEU A 116 9.07 1.44 12.28
C LEU A 116 10.53 1.14 12.62
N LEU A 117 11.46 2.05 12.28
CA LEU A 117 12.86 1.91 12.65
C LEU A 117 13.08 1.98 14.16
N VAL A 118 12.35 2.85 14.86
CA VAL A 118 12.40 2.97 16.32
C VAL A 118 11.85 1.69 16.97
N GLU A 119 10.74 1.15 16.48
CA GLU A 119 10.15 -0.10 16.98
C GLU A 119 11.07 -1.32 16.77
N ALA A 120 11.87 -1.31 15.69
CA ALA A 120 12.80 -2.38 15.37
C ALA A 120 14.12 -2.32 16.17
N ASP A 121 14.44 -1.19 16.80
CA ASP A 121 15.64 -1.03 17.62
C ASP A 121 15.38 -1.43 19.08
N PRO A 122 15.94 -2.56 19.57
CA PRO A 122 15.75 -2.99 20.95
C PRO A 122 16.38 -2.04 21.99
N ASN A 123 17.15 -1.03 21.57
CA ASN A 123 17.81 -0.06 22.45
C ASN A 123 17.27 1.37 22.34
N ALA A 124 16.19 1.62 21.59
CA ALA A 124 15.62 2.95 21.46
C ALA A 124 14.88 3.37 22.75
N THR A 125 15.61 3.98 23.71
CA THR A 125 15.04 4.75 24.83
C THR A 125 15.80 6.05 25.00
#